data_AF-B2WAR6-F1
#
_entry.id   AF-B2WAR6-F1
#
_cell.length_a   1.000
_cell.length_b   1.000
_cell.length_c   1.000
_cell.angle_alpha   90.00
_cell.angle_beta   90.00
_cell.angle_gamma   90.00
#
_symmetry.space_group_name_H-M   'P 1'
#
loop_
_entity.id
_entity.type
_entity.pdbx_description
1 polymer ?
#
loop_
_entity_poly.entity_id
_entity_poly.type
_entity_poly.pdbx_seq_one_letter_code
_entity_poly.pdbx_strand_id
1 'polypeptide(L)'
;MKVSPDYDYSSLKEVLSDTSAKVLLPGDGQEYEKSIERWSEHCIKRAAAVVKPTTADDVSATLAQIRKRSIPFTVRGGGHSTSGAASIENGIVIDLSEMRKVTVDPEAKTIAAEGGALWEDVDVEAAKYGLATVGGTVNHTGVGGLTLGGGYGYLTGKYGLTIVVLCQLFHNGSEEEGKAFFADLFELGPIANMTAMIPYEKLNSLLNQSAGFDGRKQFGGGAFKLPLDANLAVQLHAEFNAFVASHERMNESMMLFETIPYKKVVEVPNDKTSFSNRGDYYNVATMFKWFDPSLDGEIRSFSRNLLKKISSTAADRSNDGGVGQYANYVAGAEVEAKEIFGANVKRLEELKHKYDPDNLFSHGTSNRYNKPACPTKISSKSDARACNSSSSKAGDEARAGRAQSKIRETDQRSSILSQILLPEAADRLGRIRLVKESRATDIENRLIMLARTGQLRQKVTEEQLKEILGAVAEAQEKDEQKIVVNRRGGGWDDDDDELEELMKEV
;
A
#
# COMPACT_ATOMS: atom_id res chain seq x y z
N MET A 1 -8.29 19.31 -12.93
CA MET A 1 -7.53 20.23 -13.79
C MET A 1 -8.26 20.33 -15.11
N LYS A 2 -8.75 21.52 -15.49
CA LYS A 2 -9.36 21.71 -16.81
C LYS A 2 -8.23 21.81 -17.83
N VAL A 3 -8.19 20.87 -18.77
CA VAL A 3 -7.27 20.86 -19.91
C VAL A 3 -7.42 22.18 -20.65
N SER A 4 -6.32 22.90 -20.88
CA SER A 4 -6.35 24.10 -21.73
C SER A 4 -6.71 23.67 -23.15
N PRO A 5 -7.89 24.03 -23.69
CA PRO A 5 -8.36 23.54 -24.99
C PRO A 5 -7.51 24.05 -26.17
N ASP A 6 -6.70 25.09 -25.93
CA ASP A 6 -6.05 25.88 -26.97
C ASP A 6 -4.51 25.75 -26.98
N TYR A 7 -3.95 24.67 -26.43
CA TYR A 7 -2.50 24.51 -26.50
C TYR A 7 -2.05 24.16 -27.93
N ASP A 8 -1.24 25.03 -28.52
CA ASP A 8 -0.57 24.75 -29.79
C ASP A 8 0.59 23.77 -29.57
N TYR A 9 0.32 22.49 -29.82
CA TYR A 9 1.31 21.41 -29.75
C TYR A 9 2.44 21.58 -30.77
N SER A 10 2.27 22.36 -31.84
CA SER A 10 3.33 22.59 -32.81
C SER A 10 4.50 23.39 -32.24
N SER A 11 4.23 24.24 -31.24
CA SER A 11 5.25 24.99 -30.51
C SER A 11 6.27 24.09 -29.79
N LEU A 12 5.96 22.81 -29.53
CA LEU A 12 6.91 21.87 -28.93
C LEU A 12 8.16 21.67 -29.79
N LYS A 13 8.06 21.77 -31.13
CA LYS A 13 9.21 21.65 -32.03
C LYS A 13 10.23 22.77 -31.82
N GLU A 14 9.75 23.98 -31.57
CA GLU A 14 10.60 25.14 -31.29
C GLU A 14 11.10 25.11 -29.84
N VAL A 15 10.23 24.79 -28.89
CA VAL A 15 10.59 24.81 -27.46
C VAL A 15 11.60 23.73 -27.08
N LEU A 16 11.62 22.62 -27.82
CA LEU A 16 12.59 21.53 -27.64
C LEU A 16 13.71 21.55 -28.69
N SER A 17 13.86 22.64 -29.48
CA SER A 17 14.86 22.70 -30.55
C SER A 17 16.30 22.61 -30.06
N ASP A 18 16.54 23.04 -28.81
CA ASP A 18 17.87 23.01 -28.18
C ASP A 18 18.19 21.67 -27.52
N THR A 19 17.27 20.70 -27.60
CA THR A 19 17.45 19.35 -27.09
C THR A 19 17.60 18.35 -28.25
N SER A 20 17.91 17.11 -27.93
CA SER A 20 18.00 16.01 -28.91
C SER A 20 16.65 15.33 -29.18
N ALA A 21 15.56 15.82 -28.59
CA ALA A 21 14.25 15.19 -28.66
C ALA A 21 13.59 15.41 -30.04
N LYS A 22 13.08 14.34 -30.65
CA LYS A 22 12.27 14.44 -31.87
C LYS A 22 10.80 14.63 -31.51
N VAL A 23 10.17 15.68 -32.03
CA VAL A 23 8.73 15.93 -31.85
C VAL A 23 7.97 15.59 -33.13
N LEU A 24 6.98 14.71 -33.02
CA LEU A 24 6.09 14.27 -34.09
C LEU A 24 4.66 14.74 -33.82
N LEU A 25 4.01 15.25 -34.86
CA LEU A 25 2.65 15.76 -34.86
C LEU A 25 1.80 15.00 -35.91
N PRO A 26 0.46 15.05 -35.83
CA PRO A 26 -0.42 14.43 -36.83
C PRO A 26 -0.10 14.78 -38.29
N GLY A 27 0.44 15.98 -38.54
CA GLY A 27 0.85 16.44 -39.86
C GLY A 27 2.14 15.81 -40.42
N ASP A 28 2.93 15.10 -39.60
CA ASP A 28 4.22 14.53 -39.98
C ASP A 28 4.09 13.15 -40.70
N GLY A 29 2.88 12.79 -41.12
CA GLY A 29 2.60 11.64 -41.99
C GLY A 29 3.00 10.30 -41.37
N GLN A 30 3.67 9.44 -42.17
CA GLN A 30 3.94 8.06 -41.79
C GLN A 30 4.80 7.92 -40.52
N GLU A 31 5.68 8.88 -40.23
CA GLU A 31 6.49 8.85 -39.02
C GLU A 31 5.62 9.00 -37.76
N TYR A 32 4.64 9.88 -37.80
CA TYR A 32 3.67 10.04 -36.72
C TYR A 32 2.78 8.79 -36.59
N GLU A 33 2.27 8.25 -37.70
CA GLU A 33 1.44 7.02 -37.65
C GLU A 33 2.19 5.86 -36.99
N LYS A 34 3.47 5.66 -37.34
CA LYS A 34 4.32 4.63 -36.70
C LYS A 34 4.54 4.89 -35.21
N SER A 35 4.66 6.16 -34.80
CA SER A 35 4.93 6.52 -33.40
C SER A 35 3.74 6.25 -32.46
N ILE A 36 2.52 6.18 -32.99
CA ILE A 36 1.32 5.88 -32.20
C ILE A 36 0.93 4.40 -32.21
N GLU A 37 1.62 3.56 -33.01
CA GLU A 37 1.39 2.11 -33.03
C GLU A 37 1.59 1.49 -31.64
N ARG A 38 0.74 0.51 -31.32
CA ARG A 38 0.80 -0.29 -30.09
C ARG A 38 0.74 -1.76 -30.46
N TRP A 39 1.20 -2.61 -29.55
CA TRP A 39 1.09 -4.05 -29.74
C TRP A 39 -0.35 -4.52 -29.93
N SER A 40 -1.31 -3.85 -29.27
CA SER A 40 -2.73 -4.04 -29.49
C SER A 40 -3.32 -2.83 -30.22
N GLU A 41 -3.92 -3.05 -31.40
CA GLU A 41 -4.59 -2.00 -32.18
C GLU A 41 -5.69 -1.28 -31.38
N HIS A 42 -6.41 -2.01 -30.53
CA HIS A 42 -7.43 -1.46 -29.63
C HIS A 42 -6.89 -0.38 -28.68
N CYS A 43 -5.59 -0.42 -28.39
CA CYS A 43 -4.92 0.52 -27.49
C CYS A 43 -4.35 1.75 -28.19
N ILE A 44 -4.47 1.86 -29.52
CA ILE A 44 -3.99 3.02 -30.27
C ILE A 44 -4.93 4.21 -30.00
N LYS A 45 -4.36 5.33 -29.53
CA LYS A 45 -5.04 6.61 -29.39
C LYS A 45 -4.25 7.67 -30.13
N ARG A 46 -4.94 8.61 -30.79
CA ARG A 46 -4.28 9.67 -31.55
C ARG A 46 -3.81 10.77 -30.61
N ALA A 47 -2.51 10.77 -30.33
CA ALA A 47 -1.87 11.79 -29.51
C ALA A 47 -1.90 13.16 -30.22
N ALA A 48 -1.88 14.25 -29.46
CA ALA A 48 -1.72 15.58 -30.06
C ALA A 48 -0.25 15.83 -30.44
N ALA A 49 0.69 15.21 -29.72
CA ALA A 49 2.10 15.13 -30.09
C ALA A 49 2.74 13.86 -29.52
N VAL A 50 3.77 13.36 -30.19
CA VAL A 50 4.68 12.34 -29.66
C VAL A 50 6.07 12.96 -29.54
N VAL A 51 6.66 12.90 -28.36
CA VAL A 51 8.03 13.35 -28.11
C VAL A 51 8.90 12.12 -27.91
N LYS A 52 9.94 11.98 -28.73
CA LYS A 52 10.93 10.90 -28.69
C LYS A 52 12.24 11.42 -28.10
N PRO A 53 12.40 11.42 -26.76
CA PRO A 53 13.66 11.78 -26.12
C PRO A 53 14.75 10.74 -26.42
N THR A 54 16.00 11.19 -26.42
CA THR A 54 17.18 10.32 -26.50
C THR A 54 18.03 10.37 -25.22
N THR A 55 17.75 11.32 -24.33
CA THR A 55 18.45 11.52 -23.06
C THR A 55 17.49 11.81 -21.91
N ALA A 56 17.97 11.69 -20.68
CA ALA A 56 17.20 12.11 -19.50
C ALA A 56 16.89 13.62 -19.53
N ASP A 57 17.78 14.43 -20.10
CA ASP A 57 17.58 15.88 -20.23
C ASP A 57 16.44 16.21 -21.21
N ASP A 58 16.31 15.46 -22.31
CA ASP A 58 15.17 15.56 -23.22
C ASP A 58 13.84 15.28 -22.50
N VAL A 59 13.81 14.24 -21.66
CA VAL A 59 12.64 13.89 -20.84
C VAL A 59 12.33 15.03 -19.87
N SER A 60 13.34 15.52 -19.16
CA SER A 60 13.22 16.63 -18.20
C SER A 60 12.68 17.90 -18.84
N ALA A 61 13.23 18.30 -19.98
CA ALA A 61 12.79 19.46 -20.75
C ALA A 61 11.33 19.31 -21.21
N THR A 62 10.95 18.12 -21.67
CA THR A 62 9.57 17.80 -22.06
C THR A 62 8.61 17.90 -20.87
N LEU A 63 8.97 17.32 -19.73
CA LEU A 63 8.18 17.39 -18.49
C LEU A 63 8.05 18.81 -17.96
N ALA A 64 9.07 19.65 -18.11
CA ALA A 64 9.01 21.06 -17.73
C ALA A 64 7.91 21.80 -18.51
N GLN A 65 7.74 21.53 -19.81
CA GLN A 65 6.66 22.10 -20.62
C GLN A 65 5.29 21.56 -20.24
N ILE A 66 5.19 20.25 -20.05
CA ILE A 66 3.98 19.57 -19.56
C ILE A 66 3.50 20.20 -18.26
N ARG A 67 4.41 20.38 -17.29
CA ARG A 67 4.11 20.99 -15.99
C ARG A 67 3.68 22.45 -16.14
N LYS A 68 4.44 23.26 -16.89
CA LYS A 68 4.18 24.69 -17.10
C LYS A 68 2.78 24.94 -17.67
N ARG A 69 2.27 24.01 -18.48
CA ARG A 69 1.05 24.18 -19.27
C ARG A 69 -0.08 23.22 -18.89
N SER A 70 0.16 22.36 -17.89
CA SER A 70 -0.78 21.34 -17.43
C SER A 70 -1.30 20.43 -18.55
N ILE A 71 -0.40 19.99 -19.44
CA ILE A 71 -0.75 19.17 -20.61
C ILE A 71 -0.92 17.71 -20.17
N PRO A 72 -2.03 17.03 -20.51
CA PRO A 72 -2.16 15.60 -20.28
C PRO A 72 -1.09 14.83 -21.03
N PHE A 73 -0.47 13.84 -20.37
CA PHE A 73 0.56 13.02 -21.00
C PHE A 73 0.51 11.57 -20.54
N THR A 74 1.16 10.71 -21.32
CA THR A 74 1.49 9.33 -20.94
C THR A 74 2.89 8.98 -21.41
N VAL A 75 3.43 7.87 -20.92
CA VAL A 75 4.74 7.35 -21.27
C VAL A 75 4.59 6.01 -21.99
N ARG A 76 5.38 5.83 -23.05
CA ARG A 76 5.49 4.58 -23.80
C ARG A 76 6.92 4.05 -23.67
N GLY A 77 7.06 2.86 -23.08
CA GLY A 77 8.26 2.01 -23.23
C GLY A 77 8.12 1.14 -24.48
N GLY A 78 8.02 -0.19 -24.32
CA GLY A 78 7.84 -1.12 -25.46
C GLY A 78 6.45 -1.14 -26.11
N GLY A 79 5.48 -0.34 -25.64
CA GLY A 79 4.14 -0.26 -26.27
C GLY A 79 3.24 -1.48 -26.12
N HIS A 80 3.51 -2.35 -25.13
CA HIS A 80 2.81 -3.63 -24.88
C HIS A 80 1.54 -3.55 -24.02
N SER A 81 1.20 -2.36 -23.51
CA SER A 81 0.01 -2.17 -22.68
C SER A 81 -1.27 -2.61 -23.42
N THR A 82 -2.04 -3.52 -22.82
CA THR A 82 -3.35 -3.98 -23.32
C THR A 82 -4.55 -3.20 -22.78
N SER A 83 -4.32 -2.24 -21.88
CA SER A 83 -5.35 -1.36 -21.30
C SER A 83 -5.36 0.06 -21.89
N GLY A 84 -4.49 0.33 -22.88
CA GLY A 84 -4.28 1.67 -23.43
C GLY A 84 -3.56 2.65 -22.50
N ALA A 85 -2.92 2.18 -21.41
CA ALA A 85 -2.18 3.03 -20.48
C ALA A 85 -1.02 3.80 -21.14
N ALA A 86 -0.39 3.22 -22.16
CA ALA A 86 0.70 3.85 -22.92
C ALA A 86 0.20 4.76 -24.07
N SER A 87 -1.08 5.12 -24.10
CA SER A 87 -1.68 5.92 -25.16
C SER A 87 -2.64 6.97 -24.59
N ILE A 88 -2.74 8.12 -25.25
CA ILE A 88 -3.59 9.23 -24.83
C ILE A 88 -4.18 9.95 -26.05
N GLU A 89 -5.42 10.41 -25.94
CA GLU A 89 -6.01 11.35 -26.92
C GLU A 89 -5.79 12.78 -26.44
N ASN A 90 -5.56 13.71 -27.37
CA ASN A 90 -5.43 15.14 -27.06
C ASN A 90 -4.37 15.45 -25.97
N GLY A 91 -3.29 14.67 -25.96
CA GLY A 91 -2.19 14.79 -25.01
C GLY A 91 -0.85 14.44 -25.65
N ILE A 92 0.20 14.43 -24.83
CA ILE A 92 1.56 14.09 -25.26
C ILE A 92 1.85 12.62 -24.93
N VAL A 93 2.38 11.87 -25.89
CA VAL A 93 3.08 10.62 -25.60
C VAL A 93 4.57 10.91 -25.51
N ILE A 94 5.18 10.63 -24.36
CA ILE A 94 6.63 10.57 -24.23
C ILE A 94 7.04 9.14 -24.61
N ASP A 95 7.62 8.99 -25.80
CA ASP A 95 7.99 7.72 -26.39
C ASP A 95 9.49 7.47 -26.17
N LEU A 96 9.80 6.60 -25.21
CA LEU A 96 11.17 6.31 -24.82
C LEU A 96 11.91 5.41 -25.82
N SER A 97 11.32 5.04 -26.97
CA SER A 97 11.88 4.04 -27.89
C SER A 97 13.30 4.32 -28.40
N GLU A 98 13.82 5.54 -28.26
CA GLU A 98 15.20 5.90 -28.62
C GLU A 98 16.19 5.77 -27.43
N MET A 99 15.69 5.55 -26.21
CA MET A 99 16.48 5.32 -24.99
C MET A 99 16.56 3.81 -24.71
N ARG A 100 17.34 3.08 -25.51
CA ARG A 100 17.45 1.60 -25.49
C ARG A 100 18.80 1.08 -24.99
N LYS A 101 19.68 1.92 -24.46
CA LYS A 101 21.01 1.49 -24.04
C LYS A 101 20.91 0.48 -22.89
N VAL A 102 21.70 -0.59 -23.00
CA VAL A 102 21.92 -1.56 -21.93
C VAL A 102 23.42 -1.70 -21.68
N THR A 103 23.81 -1.74 -20.41
CA THR A 103 25.19 -2.00 -19.98
C THR A 103 25.20 -3.10 -18.93
N VAL A 104 26.20 -3.98 -18.99
CA VAL A 104 26.34 -5.12 -18.09
C VAL A 104 27.67 -5.03 -17.36
N ASP A 105 27.62 -5.15 -16.04
CA ASP A 105 28.78 -5.40 -15.21
C ASP A 105 28.85 -6.91 -14.92
N PRO A 106 29.81 -7.65 -15.53
CA PRO A 106 29.89 -9.09 -15.36
C PRO A 106 30.44 -9.51 -13.99
N GLU A 107 31.23 -8.66 -13.32
CA GLU A 107 31.77 -8.96 -11.99
C GLU A 107 30.69 -8.79 -10.93
N ALA A 108 29.99 -7.65 -10.96
CA ALA A 108 28.87 -7.36 -10.06
C ALA A 108 27.57 -8.07 -10.46
N LYS A 109 27.53 -8.73 -11.63
CA LYS A 109 26.34 -9.37 -12.22
C LYS A 109 25.13 -8.45 -12.25
N THR A 110 25.36 -7.19 -12.62
CA THR A 110 24.34 -6.14 -12.65
C THR A 110 24.09 -5.68 -14.08
N ILE A 111 22.83 -5.43 -14.41
CA ILE A 111 22.40 -4.92 -15.72
C ILE A 111 21.72 -3.57 -15.49
N ALA A 112 22.21 -2.53 -16.16
CA ALA A 112 21.52 -1.25 -16.26
C ALA A 112 20.91 -1.11 -17.65
N ALA A 113 19.62 -0.80 -17.71
CA ALA A 113 18.87 -0.65 -18.96
C ALA A 113 18.07 0.65 -18.93
N GLU A 114 18.08 1.39 -20.03
CA GLU A 114 17.27 2.60 -20.19
C GLU A 114 15.76 2.27 -20.28
N GLY A 115 14.91 3.25 -19.96
CA GLY A 115 13.46 3.04 -19.83
C GLY A 115 12.73 2.64 -21.11
N GLY A 116 13.35 2.87 -22.27
CA GLY A 116 12.85 2.46 -23.59
C GLY A 116 13.37 1.12 -24.07
N ALA A 117 14.34 0.51 -23.38
CA ALA A 117 14.91 -0.77 -23.75
C ALA A 117 13.82 -1.84 -23.87
N LEU A 118 13.98 -2.70 -24.85
CA LEU A 118 13.22 -3.93 -24.98
C LEU A 118 13.98 -5.06 -24.27
N TRP A 119 13.28 -6.12 -23.94
CA TRP A 119 13.92 -7.26 -23.28
C TRP A 119 14.99 -7.93 -24.15
N GLU A 120 14.84 -7.87 -25.47
CA GLU A 120 15.88 -8.29 -26.42
C GLU A 120 17.21 -7.56 -26.21
N ASP A 121 17.18 -6.26 -25.90
CA ASP A 121 18.40 -5.49 -25.64
C ASP A 121 19.13 -6.03 -24.40
N VAL A 122 18.36 -6.40 -23.38
CA VAL A 122 18.86 -7.00 -22.14
C VAL A 122 19.44 -8.39 -22.41
N ASP A 123 18.70 -9.24 -23.11
CA ASP A 123 19.11 -10.60 -23.43
C ASP A 123 20.39 -10.62 -24.27
N VAL A 124 20.45 -9.79 -25.32
CA VAL A 124 21.61 -9.71 -26.23
C VAL A 124 22.85 -9.20 -25.49
N GLU A 125 22.71 -8.16 -24.67
CA GLU A 125 23.86 -7.59 -23.95
C GLU A 125 24.35 -8.55 -22.85
N ALA A 126 23.45 -9.13 -22.07
CA ALA A 126 23.80 -10.06 -20.98
C ALA A 126 24.42 -11.37 -21.50
N ALA A 127 23.94 -11.86 -22.65
CA ALA A 127 24.45 -13.09 -23.27
C ALA A 127 25.93 -13.02 -23.63
N LYS A 128 26.48 -11.83 -23.94
CA LYS A 128 27.92 -11.63 -24.18
C LYS A 128 28.80 -12.06 -23.01
N TYR A 129 28.24 -12.07 -21.81
CA TYR A 129 28.90 -12.41 -20.55
C TYR A 129 28.41 -13.74 -19.96
N GLY A 130 27.57 -14.49 -20.69
CA GLY A 130 26.93 -15.70 -20.18
C GLY A 130 25.94 -15.44 -19.04
N LEU A 131 25.40 -14.22 -18.94
CA LEU A 131 24.42 -13.82 -17.94
C LEU A 131 23.02 -13.73 -18.55
N ALA A 132 22.00 -13.87 -17.70
CA ALA A 132 20.60 -13.61 -18.01
C ALA A 132 19.86 -13.23 -16.72
N THR A 133 18.73 -12.53 -16.83
CA THR A 133 17.87 -12.20 -15.69
C THR A 133 16.39 -12.44 -16.02
N VAL A 134 15.54 -12.49 -15.00
CA VAL A 134 14.10 -12.72 -15.19
C VAL A 134 13.48 -11.56 -15.96
N GLY A 135 12.85 -11.93 -17.08
CA GLY A 135 12.09 -11.04 -17.95
C GLY A 135 10.82 -11.66 -18.47
N GLY A 136 10.21 -10.99 -19.45
CA GLY A 136 9.05 -11.50 -20.17
C GLY A 136 9.36 -12.71 -21.04
N THR A 137 8.34 -13.50 -21.38
CA THR A 137 8.45 -14.59 -22.38
C THR A 137 8.55 -14.08 -23.82
N VAL A 138 8.30 -12.79 -24.04
CA VAL A 138 8.30 -12.13 -25.36
C VAL A 138 9.33 -11.00 -25.32
N ASN A 139 10.39 -11.11 -26.12
CA ASN A 139 11.57 -10.27 -25.96
C ASN A 139 11.42 -8.84 -26.52
N HIS A 140 10.44 -8.58 -27.38
CA HIS A 140 10.07 -7.22 -27.79
C HIS A 140 9.19 -6.48 -26.76
N THR A 141 9.03 -7.02 -25.56
CA THR A 141 8.36 -6.34 -24.44
C THR A 141 9.29 -5.29 -23.83
N GLY A 142 8.77 -4.12 -23.48
CA GLY A 142 9.58 -3.06 -22.89
C GLY A 142 9.97 -3.33 -21.44
N VAL A 143 11.23 -3.08 -21.10
CA VAL A 143 11.79 -3.21 -19.75
C VAL A 143 10.98 -2.38 -18.76
N GLY A 144 10.80 -1.07 -19.02
CA GLY A 144 10.17 -0.17 -18.04
C GLY A 144 8.78 -0.61 -17.60
N GLY A 145 7.89 -0.98 -18.53
CA GLY A 145 6.54 -1.42 -18.19
C GLY A 145 6.50 -2.79 -17.49
N LEU A 146 7.36 -3.71 -17.91
CA LEU A 146 7.40 -5.07 -17.37
C LEU A 146 7.94 -5.11 -15.94
N THR A 147 9.06 -4.44 -15.69
CA THR A 147 9.73 -4.48 -14.38
C THR A 147 8.96 -3.72 -13.32
N LEU A 148 8.35 -2.58 -13.67
CA LEU A 148 7.47 -1.83 -12.76
C LEU A 148 6.18 -2.60 -12.41
N GLY A 149 5.77 -3.54 -13.26
CA GLY A 149 4.65 -4.46 -13.01
C GLY A 149 5.05 -5.77 -12.31
N GLY A 150 6.31 -5.93 -11.93
CA GLY A 150 6.86 -7.16 -11.36
C GLY A 150 7.54 -8.04 -12.39
N GLY A 151 6.88 -8.41 -13.49
CA GLY A 151 7.51 -9.12 -14.62
C GLY A 151 7.87 -10.60 -14.37
N TYR A 152 7.45 -11.48 -15.28
CA TYR A 152 7.69 -12.93 -15.20
C TYR A 152 7.96 -13.55 -16.57
N GLY A 153 8.68 -14.67 -16.60
CA GLY A 153 8.93 -15.43 -17.83
C GLY A 153 9.71 -16.73 -17.61
N TYR A 154 10.46 -17.18 -18.61
CA TYR A 154 11.07 -18.52 -18.63
C TYR A 154 11.97 -18.83 -17.44
N LEU A 155 12.62 -17.80 -16.90
CA LEU A 155 13.55 -17.90 -15.77
C LEU A 155 12.84 -17.83 -14.40
N THR A 156 11.54 -17.50 -14.36
CA THR A 156 10.81 -17.29 -13.11
C THR A 156 10.75 -18.54 -12.23
N GLY A 157 10.58 -19.73 -12.82
CA GLY A 157 10.57 -20.98 -12.06
C GLY A 157 11.88 -21.29 -11.32
N LYS A 158 12.98 -20.61 -11.67
CA LYS A 158 14.28 -20.74 -11.02
C LYS A 158 14.70 -19.50 -10.23
N TYR A 159 14.22 -18.31 -10.59
CA TYR A 159 14.77 -17.03 -10.12
C TYR A 159 13.73 -16.00 -9.63
N GLY A 160 12.42 -16.31 -9.61
CA GLY A 160 11.37 -15.39 -9.10
C GLY A 160 10.87 -14.34 -10.10
N LEU A 161 10.27 -13.25 -9.62
CA LEU A 161 9.86 -12.07 -10.43
C LEU A 161 10.97 -11.02 -10.49
N THR A 162 10.84 -9.97 -11.31
CA THR A 162 11.70 -8.78 -11.18
C THR A 162 11.41 -8.06 -9.86
N ILE A 163 12.47 -7.74 -9.10
CA ILE A 163 12.40 -7.15 -7.76
C ILE A 163 12.67 -5.63 -7.87
N VAL A 164 11.92 -4.83 -7.09
CA VAL A 164 12.11 -3.37 -7.01
C VAL A 164 12.52 -2.99 -5.59
N VAL A 165 13.63 -2.25 -5.46
CA VAL A 165 13.99 -1.55 -4.22
C VAL A 165 13.40 -0.15 -4.28
N LEU A 166 12.52 0.19 -3.33
CA LEU A 166 11.89 1.49 -3.23
C LEU A 166 12.40 2.21 -1.98
N CYS A 167 12.86 3.46 -2.16
CA CYS A 167 13.20 4.35 -1.06
C CYS A 167 12.16 5.47 -0.97
N GLN A 168 11.43 5.56 0.15
CA GLN A 168 10.52 6.67 0.42
C GLN A 168 11.24 7.76 1.21
N LEU A 169 11.37 8.95 0.63
CA LEU A 169 12.07 10.08 1.24
C LEU A 169 11.07 11.07 1.84
N PHE A 170 11.40 11.58 3.02
CA PHE A 170 10.66 12.67 3.66
C PHE A 170 11.64 13.70 4.22
N HIS A 171 11.42 14.96 3.87
CA HIS A 171 12.12 16.10 4.43
C HIS A 171 11.09 17.20 4.72
N ASN A 172 11.14 17.77 5.93
CA ASN A 172 10.29 18.89 6.32
C ASN A 172 11.07 20.19 6.18
N GLY A 173 11.11 20.72 4.96
CA GLY A 173 11.91 21.89 4.60
C GLY A 173 11.73 22.22 3.13
N SER A 174 12.65 23.01 2.60
CA SER A 174 12.71 23.32 1.17
C SER A 174 13.12 22.10 0.33
N GLU A 175 12.87 22.18 -0.98
CA GLU A 175 13.29 21.14 -1.92
C GLU A 175 14.82 21.05 -1.98
N GLU A 176 15.50 22.20 -1.89
CA GLU A 176 16.96 22.32 -1.89
C GLU A 176 17.57 21.61 -0.67
N GLU A 177 17.05 21.87 0.52
CA GLU A 177 17.50 21.20 1.75
C GLU A 177 17.24 19.69 1.70
N GLY A 178 16.08 19.27 1.19
CA GLY A 178 15.77 17.85 1.01
C GLY A 178 16.70 17.15 0.03
N LYS A 179 17.01 17.79 -1.11
CA LYS A 179 17.97 17.28 -2.09
C LYS A 179 19.38 17.18 -1.54
N ALA A 180 19.82 18.20 -0.79
CA ALA A 180 21.12 18.18 -0.14
C ALA A 180 21.21 17.09 0.93
N PHE A 181 20.15 16.92 1.75
CA PHE A 181 20.11 15.91 2.80
C PHE A 181 20.16 14.48 2.25
N PHE A 182 19.51 14.23 1.11
CA PHE A 182 19.48 12.92 0.47
C PHE A 182 20.41 12.81 -0.75
N ALA A 183 21.43 13.67 -0.86
CA ALA A 183 22.33 13.74 -2.02
C ALA A 183 22.92 12.37 -2.37
N ASP A 184 23.46 11.66 -1.38
CA ASP A 184 24.05 10.33 -1.54
C ASP A 184 23.07 9.32 -2.19
N LEU A 185 21.76 9.40 -1.88
CA LEU A 185 20.75 8.51 -2.47
C LEU A 185 20.42 8.90 -3.92
N PHE A 186 20.43 10.19 -4.25
CA PHE A 186 20.25 10.65 -5.61
C PHE A 186 21.45 10.30 -6.50
N GLU A 187 22.66 10.35 -5.94
CA GLU A 187 23.91 9.97 -6.62
C GLU A 187 23.95 8.49 -7.03
N LEU A 188 23.20 7.61 -6.35
CA LEU A 188 23.04 6.21 -6.74
C LEU A 188 22.35 6.02 -8.10
N GLY A 189 21.75 7.07 -8.68
CA GLY A 189 21.10 7.01 -9.99
C GLY A 189 19.80 6.19 -9.97
N PRO A 190 18.77 6.63 -9.23
CA PRO A 190 17.51 5.90 -9.15
C PRO A 190 16.87 5.78 -10.54
N ILE A 191 16.38 4.57 -10.86
CA ILE A 191 15.70 4.27 -12.13
C ILE A 191 14.46 5.17 -12.33
N ALA A 192 13.80 5.56 -11.23
CA ALA A 192 12.73 6.54 -11.22
C ALA A 192 12.84 7.45 -9.99
N ASN A 193 12.80 8.77 -10.21
CA ASN A 193 12.72 9.76 -9.14
C ASN A 193 11.33 10.44 -9.16
N MET A 194 10.50 10.11 -8.17
CA MET A 194 9.17 10.68 -7.99
C MET A 194 9.10 11.67 -6.82
N THR A 195 10.25 12.11 -6.30
CA THR A 195 10.29 13.08 -5.21
C THR A 195 9.79 14.44 -5.70
N ALA A 196 9.00 15.11 -4.86
CA ALA A 196 8.45 16.42 -5.13
C ALA A 196 8.03 17.08 -3.82
N MET A 197 7.98 18.41 -3.83
CA MET A 197 7.27 19.16 -2.79
C MET A 197 5.77 18.82 -2.86
N ILE A 198 5.25 18.23 -1.80
CA ILE A 198 3.84 17.88 -1.68
C ILE A 198 3.28 18.35 -0.33
N PRO A 199 2.00 18.71 -0.27
CA PRO A 199 1.32 18.96 0.99
C PRO A 199 1.39 17.74 1.93
N TYR A 200 1.54 17.99 3.23
CA TYR A 200 1.72 16.95 4.24
C TYR A 200 0.55 15.96 4.28
N GLU A 201 -0.69 16.42 4.06
CA GLU A 201 -1.86 15.56 4.00
C GLU A 201 -1.82 14.58 2.81
N LYS A 202 -1.18 14.96 1.71
CA LYS A 202 -0.99 14.07 0.56
C LYS A 202 0.08 13.03 0.84
N LEU A 203 1.17 13.41 1.51
CA LEU A 203 2.24 12.48 1.92
C LEU A 203 1.66 11.30 2.70
N ASN A 204 0.83 11.59 3.70
CA ASN A 204 0.18 10.58 4.54
C ASN A 204 -0.82 9.67 3.79
N SER A 205 -1.15 9.97 2.54
CA SER A 205 -2.08 9.18 1.73
C SER A 205 -1.41 8.29 0.68
N LEU A 206 -0.09 8.44 0.45
CA LEU A 206 0.60 7.80 -0.67
C LEU A 206 0.53 6.26 -0.66
N LEU A 207 0.43 5.66 0.52
CA LEU A 207 0.38 4.20 0.67
C LEU A 207 -1.04 3.63 0.70
N ASN A 208 -2.09 4.48 0.68
CA ASN A 208 -3.48 4.03 0.81
C ASN A 208 -3.89 3.05 -0.29
N GLN A 209 -3.44 3.30 -1.53
CA GLN A 209 -3.78 2.44 -2.67
C GLN A 209 -3.23 1.03 -2.50
N SER A 210 -2.02 0.91 -1.92
CA SER A 210 -1.37 -0.38 -1.64
C SER A 210 -1.93 -1.05 -0.38
N ALA A 211 -2.64 -0.32 0.48
CA ALA A 211 -3.26 -0.80 1.71
C ALA A 211 -4.70 -1.30 1.51
N GLY A 212 -4.94 -2.08 0.45
CA GLY A 212 -6.25 -2.67 0.16
C GLY A 212 -6.76 -3.65 1.23
N PHE A 213 -8.06 -3.95 1.22
CA PHE A 213 -8.70 -4.85 2.20
C PHE A 213 -8.69 -6.33 1.79
N ASP A 214 -8.26 -6.67 0.57
CA ASP A 214 -8.29 -8.03 0.03
C ASP A 214 -7.12 -8.90 0.52
N GLY A 215 -7.31 -10.22 0.50
CA GLY A 215 -6.26 -11.16 0.92
C GLY A 215 -5.98 -11.17 2.42
N ARG A 216 -5.20 -12.16 2.84
CA ARG A 216 -4.71 -12.32 4.21
C ARG A 216 -3.44 -11.49 4.35
N LYS A 217 -3.31 -10.75 5.45
CA LYS A 217 -2.12 -9.94 5.73
C LYS A 217 -1.64 -10.13 7.16
N GLN A 218 -0.33 -10.14 7.35
CA GLN A 218 0.28 -10.13 8.67
C GLN A 218 1.47 -9.18 8.67
N PHE A 219 1.46 -8.29 9.67
CA PHE A 219 2.63 -7.53 10.06
C PHE A 219 3.43 -8.29 11.13
N GLY A 220 4.74 -8.22 11.01
CA GLY A 220 5.68 -8.57 12.07
C GLY A 220 6.61 -7.38 12.31
N GLY A 221 6.93 -7.10 13.57
CA GLY A 221 7.82 -6.00 13.97
C GLY A 221 9.11 -6.48 14.63
N GLY A 222 10.13 -5.65 14.48
CA GLY A 222 11.42 -5.74 15.16
C GLY A 222 12.10 -4.38 15.19
N ALA A 223 13.33 -4.34 15.69
CA ALA A 223 14.12 -3.10 15.73
C ALA A 223 15.55 -3.36 15.30
N PHE A 224 16.21 -2.36 14.72
CA PHE A 224 17.60 -2.44 14.29
C PHE A 224 18.33 -1.11 14.58
N LYS A 225 19.65 -1.14 14.68
CA LYS A 225 20.48 0.06 14.81
C LYS A 225 21.18 0.38 13.50
N LEU A 226 21.48 1.65 13.29
CA LEU A 226 22.36 2.10 12.22
C LEU A 226 23.81 2.24 12.73
N PRO A 227 24.83 2.04 11.86
CA PRO A 227 24.69 1.62 10.46
C PRO A 227 24.21 0.16 10.36
N LEU A 228 23.33 -0.11 9.39
CA LEU A 228 22.90 -1.47 9.08
C LEU A 228 24.04 -2.18 8.35
N ASP A 229 24.41 -3.36 8.84
CA ASP A 229 25.40 -4.20 8.14
C ASP A 229 24.87 -4.59 6.75
N ALA A 230 25.63 -4.23 5.72
CA ALA A 230 25.22 -4.44 4.33
C ALA A 230 25.09 -5.93 3.97
N ASN A 231 25.97 -6.79 4.51
CA ASN A 231 25.90 -8.23 4.25
C ASN A 231 24.64 -8.84 4.89
N LEU A 232 24.32 -8.41 6.11
CA LEU A 232 23.09 -8.79 6.78
C LEU A 232 21.86 -8.32 6.00
N ALA A 233 21.85 -7.07 5.51
CA ALA A 233 20.76 -6.56 4.68
C ALA A 233 20.55 -7.40 3.41
N VAL A 234 21.63 -7.72 2.69
CA VAL A 234 21.61 -8.59 1.50
C VAL A 234 21.13 -9.99 1.85
N GLN A 235 21.57 -10.55 2.97
CA GLN A 235 21.12 -11.88 3.44
C GLN A 235 19.61 -11.88 3.74
N LEU A 236 19.13 -10.91 4.52
CA LEU A 236 17.71 -10.80 4.87
C LEU A 236 16.84 -10.63 3.63
N HIS A 237 17.28 -9.79 2.69
CA HIS A 237 16.64 -9.62 1.40
C HIS A 237 16.57 -10.94 0.62
N ALA A 238 17.68 -11.68 0.51
CA ALA A 238 17.72 -12.97 -0.19
C ALA A 238 16.79 -14.01 0.46
N GLU A 239 16.79 -14.11 1.78
CA GLU A 239 15.92 -15.02 2.53
C GLU A 239 14.43 -14.66 2.35
N PHE A 240 14.08 -13.39 2.52
CA PHE A 240 12.72 -12.88 2.33
C PHE A 240 12.20 -13.20 0.92
N ASN A 241 13.01 -12.90 -0.09
CA ASN A 241 12.63 -13.11 -1.49
C ASN A 241 12.49 -14.58 -1.84
N ALA A 242 13.39 -15.43 -1.37
CA ALA A 242 13.30 -16.87 -1.60
C ALA A 242 11.98 -17.44 -1.04
N PHE A 243 11.57 -16.97 0.14
CA PHE A 243 10.30 -17.38 0.76
C PHE A 243 9.07 -16.86 0.02
N VAL A 244 9.07 -15.58 -0.39
CA VAL A 244 7.96 -15.02 -1.16
C VAL A 244 7.83 -15.70 -2.52
N ALA A 245 8.95 -15.97 -3.20
CA ALA A 245 8.97 -16.60 -4.51
C ALA A 245 8.59 -18.09 -4.48
N SER A 246 8.73 -18.77 -3.32
CA SER A 246 8.34 -20.17 -3.18
C SER A 246 6.82 -20.37 -2.99
N HIS A 247 6.04 -19.28 -2.92
CA HIS A 247 4.60 -19.32 -2.65
C HIS A 247 3.80 -18.55 -3.70
N GLU A 248 2.65 -19.09 -4.08
CA GLU A 248 1.78 -18.46 -5.07
C GLU A 248 1.12 -17.19 -4.50
N ARG A 249 1.05 -16.13 -5.32
CA ARG A 249 0.33 -14.88 -5.00
C ARG A 249 0.78 -14.19 -3.70
N MET A 250 2.07 -14.28 -3.39
CA MET A 250 2.72 -13.55 -2.28
C MET A 250 3.52 -12.32 -2.72
N ASN A 251 3.49 -11.96 -4.00
CA ASN A 251 4.30 -10.92 -4.64
C ASN A 251 4.03 -9.47 -4.15
N GLU A 252 2.95 -9.23 -3.40
CA GLU A 252 2.68 -7.95 -2.76
C GLU A 252 3.27 -7.86 -1.34
N SER A 253 4.00 -8.89 -0.88
CA SER A 253 4.69 -8.89 0.40
C SER A 253 5.88 -7.93 0.38
N MET A 254 6.17 -7.30 1.53
CA MET A 254 7.28 -6.35 1.67
C MET A 254 8.03 -6.50 3.00
N MET A 255 9.32 -6.17 2.98
CA MET A 255 10.14 -5.94 4.16
C MET A 255 10.47 -4.45 4.23
N LEU A 256 10.18 -3.81 5.36
CA LEU A 256 10.33 -2.37 5.56
C LEU A 256 11.43 -2.08 6.57
N PHE A 257 12.26 -1.09 6.25
CA PHE A 257 13.23 -0.50 7.16
C PHE A 257 12.84 0.96 7.37
N GLU A 258 12.29 1.28 8.53
CA GLU A 258 11.76 2.61 8.83
C GLU A 258 12.82 3.44 9.56
N THR A 259 13.57 4.25 8.81
CA THR A 259 14.65 5.11 9.35
C THR A 259 14.16 6.47 9.84
N ILE A 260 12.94 6.54 10.37
CA ILE A 260 12.37 7.77 10.93
C ILE A 260 13.11 8.10 12.23
N PRO A 261 13.73 9.29 12.38
CA PRO A 261 14.49 9.64 13.57
C PRO A 261 13.62 9.72 14.84
N TYR A 262 14.01 9.01 15.90
CA TYR A 262 13.27 8.97 17.17
C TYR A 262 13.57 10.16 18.11
N LYS A 263 14.36 11.15 17.69
CA LYS A 263 14.84 12.27 18.56
C LYS A 263 13.73 12.89 19.40
N LYS A 264 12.59 13.25 18.80
CA LYS A 264 11.44 13.81 19.54
C LYS A 264 10.65 12.77 20.34
N VAL A 265 10.67 11.52 19.91
CA VAL A 265 10.01 10.40 20.62
C VAL A 265 10.74 10.11 21.94
N VAL A 266 12.07 10.16 21.95
CA VAL A 266 12.88 9.85 23.15
C VAL A 266 12.94 11.00 24.16
N GLU A 267 12.62 12.23 23.77
CA GLU A 267 12.50 13.38 24.69
C GLU A 267 11.43 13.17 25.78
N VAL A 268 10.39 12.38 25.49
CA VAL A 268 9.35 12.03 26.46
C VAL A 268 9.79 10.79 27.25
N PRO A 269 9.92 10.87 28.59
CA PRO A 269 10.31 9.71 29.39
C PRO A 269 9.32 8.54 29.27
N ASN A 270 9.84 7.31 29.31
CA ASN A 270 9.06 6.09 29.09
C ASN A 270 7.90 5.88 30.07
N ASP A 271 7.95 6.48 31.28
CA ASP A 271 6.92 6.36 32.32
C ASP A 271 5.73 7.32 32.14
N LYS A 272 5.82 8.28 31.21
CA LYS A 272 4.78 9.31 30.99
C LYS A 272 3.59 8.81 30.20
N THR A 273 3.77 7.79 29.36
CA THR A 273 2.71 7.21 28.51
C THR A 273 2.80 5.70 28.51
N SER A 274 1.76 5.00 28.07
CA SER A 274 1.83 3.54 27.85
C SER A 274 2.79 3.15 26.72
N PHE A 275 3.12 4.08 25.81
CA PHE A 275 4.07 3.83 24.72
C PHE A 275 5.50 3.71 25.25
N SER A 276 6.09 2.52 25.07
CA SER A 276 7.41 2.14 25.60
C SER A 276 8.44 1.83 24.52
N ASN A 277 8.12 2.07 23.24
CA ASN A 277 9.06 1.89 22.13
C ASN A 277 9.83 3.19 21.86
N ARG A 278 10.55 3.71 22.87
CA ARG A 278 11.25 5.02 22.82
C ARG A 278 12.78 4.88 22.90
N GLY A 279 13.37 3.92 22.18
CA GLY A 279 14.83 3.75 22.21
C GLY A 279 15.55 4.29 21.00
N ASP A 280 16.87 4.37 21.11
CA ASP A 280 17.78 4.81 20.04
C ASP A 280 18.01 3.67 19.03
N TYR A 281 16.94 3.34 18.31
CA TYR A 281 16.90 2.34 17.25
C TYR A 281 15.78 2.70 16.26
N TYR A 282 15.76 1.97 15.15
CA TYR A 282 14.77 2.09 14.09
C TYR A 282 13.89 0.85 14.02
N ASN A 283 12.70 0.98 13.43
CA ASN A 283 11.81 -0.16 13.26
C ASN A 283 12.14 -0.92 11.97
N VAL A 284 12.11 -2.24 12.05
CA VAL A 284 12.04 -3.11 10.87
C VAL A 284 10.73 -3.88 10.93
N ALA A 285 10.07 -4.01 9.79
CA ALA A 285 8.82 -4.75 9.69
C ALA A 285 8.80 -5.69 8.50
N THR A 286 8.01 -6.75 8.59
CA THR A 286 7.60 -7.55 7.44
C THR A 286 6.10 -7.44 7.31
N MET A 287 5.60 -7.18 6.11
CA MET A 287 4.21 -7.40 5.75
C MET A 287 4.15 -8.53 4.73
N PHE A 288 3.52 -9.64 5.10
CA PHE A 288 3.19 -10.69 4.14
C PHE A 288 1.74 -10.56 3.70
N LYS A 289 1.48 -10.69 2.40
CA LYS A 289 0.13 -10.82 1.83
C LYS A 289 0.02 -12.18 1.14
N TRP A 290 -1.02 -12.95 1.45
CA TRP A 290 -1.25 -14.27 0.87
C TRP A 290 -2.75 -14.59 0.81
N PHE A 291 -3.13 -15.68 0.15
CA PHE A 291 -4.55 -16.05 -0.01
C PHE A 291 -4.88 -17.44 0.55
N ASP A 292 -3.93 -18.38 0.52
CA ASP A 292 -4.13 -19.73 1.06
C ASP A 292 -4.04 -19.76 2.60
N PRO A 293 -5.14 -20.05 3.33
CA PRO A 293 -5.09 -20.11 4.80
C PRO A 293 -4.18 -21.21 5.36
N SER A 294 -3.77 -22.21 4.55
CA SER A 294 -2.86 -23.27 5.01
C SER A 294 -1.47 -22.72 5.38
N LEU A 295 -1.06 -21.60 4.78
CA LEU A 295 0.25 -20.97 4.95
C LEU A 295 0.37 -20.13 6.24
N ASP A 296 -0.72 -19.92 6.97
CA ASP A 296 -0.78 -19.06 8.16
C ASP A 296 0.32 -19.38 9.19
N GLY A 297 0.54 -20.66 9.49
CA GLY A 297 1.53 -21.08 10.50
C GLY A 297 2.97 -20.92 10.03
N GLU A 298 3.20 -21.17 8.75
CA GLU A 298 4.51 -21.07 8.11
C GLU A 298 4.96 -19.62 8.01
N ILE A 299 4.10 -18.74 7.49
CA ILE A 299 4.36 -17.29 7.36
C ILE A 299 4.64 -16.66 8.72
N ARG A 300 3.85 -17.00 9.74
CA ARG A 300 4.08 -16.55 11.12
C ARG A 300 5.47 -16.94 11.61
N SER A 301 5.88 -18.18 11.36
CA SER A 301 7.17 -18.70 11.83
C SER A 301 8.35 -18.10 11.07
N PHE A 302 8.22 -17.95 9.76
CA PHE A 302 9.21 -17.33 8.90
C PHE A 302 9.43 -15.86 9.27
N SER A 303 8.36 -15.07 9.35
CA SER A 303 8.38 -13.65 9.76
C SER A 303 9.10 -13.47 11.10
N ARG A 304 8.74 -14.25 12.13
CA ARG A 304 9.40 -14.19 13.44
C ARG A 304 10.89 -14.49 13.37
N ASN A 305 11.29 -15.53 12.63
CA ASN A 305 12.70 -15.92 12.52
C ASN A 305 13.53 -14.85 11.80
N LEU A 306 13.00 -14.29 10.71
CA LEU A 306 13.65 -13.22 9.96
C LEU A 306 13.81 -11.96 10.83
N LEU A 307 12.75 -11.55 11.52
CA LEU A 307 12.76 -10.38 12.42
C LEU A 307 13.67 -10.58 13.62
N LYS A 308 13.78 -11.81 14.15
CA LYS A 308 14.72 -12.14 15.23
C LYS A 308 16.17 -11.98 14.80
N LYS A 309 16.53 -12.40 13.56
CA LYS A 309 17.88 -12.24 13.01
C LYS A 309 18.29 -10.77 12.99
N ILE A 310 17.47 -9.92 12.38
CA ILE A 310 17.78 -8.48 12.35
C ILE A 310 17.71 -7.82 13.72
N SER A 311 16.76 -8.22 14.56
CA SER A 311 16.63 -7.64 15.91
C SER A 311 17.79 -7.94 16.83
N SER A 312 18.60 -8.94 16.51
CA SER A 312 19.85 -9.22 17.24
C SER A 312 20.86 -8.07 17.16
N THR A 313 20.82 -7.27 16.08
CA THR A 313 21.68 -6.07 15.94
C THR A 313 21.36 -4.98 16.95
N ALA A 314 20.13 -4.98 17.46
CA ALA A 314 19.66 -4.08 18.49
C ALA A 314 19.39 -4.86 19.80
N ALA A 315 20.07 -5.97 20.07
CA ALA A 315 19.77 -6.81 21.26
C ALA A 315 20.17 -6.15 22.59
N ASP A 316 21.22 -5.33 22.61
CA ASP A 316 21.63 -4.59 23.81
C ASP A 316 20.81 -3.30 23.97
N ARG A 317 19.54 -3.46 24.36
CA ARG A 317 18.57 -2.36 24.59
C ARG A 317 18.57 -1.87 26.03
N SER A 318 19.44 -2.43 26.88
CA SER A 318 19.44 -2.20 28.32
C SER A 318 19.57 -0.71 28.68
N ASN A 319 20.29 0.04 27.84
CA ASN A 319 20.54 1.47 28.00
C ASN A 319 19.67 2.36 27.09
N ASP A 320 18.94 1.80 26.13
CA ASP A 320 18.17 2.58 25.15
C ASP A 320 16.76 2.93 25.68
N GLY A 321 16.34 2.36 26.81
CA GLY A 321 15.07 2.70 27.47
C GLY A 321 13.80 2.16 26.79
N GLY A 322 13.84 1.75 25.52
CA GLY A 322 12.67 1.26 24.80
C GLY A 322 12.65 -0.27 24.57
N VAL A 323 11.46 -0.83 24.36
CA VAL A 323 11.26 -2.29 24.20
C VAL A 323 11.68 -2.85 22.83
N GLY A 324 11.78 -2.00 21.80
CA GLY A 324 12.13 -2.37 20.42
C GLY A 324 11.11 -3.28 19.76
N GLN A 325 9.84 -3.07 20.12
CA GLN A 325 8.66 -3.69 19.56
C GLN A 325 7.53 -2.67 19.53
N TYR A 326 6.95 -2.47 18.35
CA TYR A 326 5.81 -1.59 18.18
C TYR A 326 4.52 -2.41 18.19
N ALA A 327 3.64 -2.17 19.17
CA ALA A 327 2.42 -2.96 19.42
C ALA A 327 1.58 -3.24 18.16
N ASN A 328 1.52 -2.29 17.23
CA ASN A 328 0.73 -2.39 16.01
C ASN A 328 1.31 -3.35 14.96
N TYR A 329 2.57 -3.77 15.11
CA TYR A 329 3.25 -4.72 14.22
C TYR A 329 3.30 -6.15 14.79
N VAL A 330 2.63 -6.41 15.92
CA VAL A 330 2.70 -7.69 16.66
C VAL A 330 1.47 -8.58 16.40
N ALA A 331 0.75 -8.35 15.30
CA ALA A 331 -0.52 -9.00 15.04
C ALA A 331 -0.37 -10.54 14.90
N GLY A 332 -0.89 -11.30 15.87
CA GLY A 332 -0.98 -12.76 15.83
C GLY A 332 0.22 -13.53 16.39
N ALA A 333 1.19 -12.86 17.01
CA ALA A 333 2.22 -13.51 17.80
C ALA A 333 1.82 -13.52 19.29
N GLU A 334 2.03 -14.65 19.98
CA GLU A 334 1.97 -14.69 21.45
C GLU A 334 3.13 -13.87 22.00
N VAL A 335 2.90 -12.58 22.23
CA VAL A 335 3.89 -11.65 22.76
C VAL A 335 3.43 -11.18 24.12
N GLU A 336 4.31 -11.35 25.10
CA GLU A 336 4.06 -10.94 26.49
C GLU A 336 3.93 -9.41 26.57
N ALA A 337 3.04 -8.91 27.42
CA ALA A 337 2.82 -7.46 27.55
C ALA A 337 4.10 -6.71 27.96
N LYS A 338 5.04 -7.37 28.65
CA LYS A 338 6.35 -6.78 28.99
C LYS A 338 7.19 -6.47 27.75
N GLU A 339 7.05 -7.24 26.68
CA GLU A 339 7.77 -7.00 25.42
C GLU A 339 7.20 -5.80 24.66
N ILE A 340 6.00 -5.32 25.02
CA ILE A 340 5.32 -4.21 24.33
C ILE A 340 5.29 -2.94 25.18
N PHE A 341 5.03 -3.09 26.48
CA PHE A 341 4.83 -1.99 27.43
C PHE A 341 5.95 -1.90 28.48
N GLY A 342 6.94 -2.79 28.46
CA GLY A 342 8.13 -2.70 29.31
C GLY A 342 7.81 -2.54 30.80
N ALA A 343 8.38 -1.51 31.42
CA ALA A 343 8.15 -1.19 32.84
C ALA A 343 6.72 -0.71 33.14
N ASN A 344 5.94 -0.30 32.13
CA ASN A 344 4.60 0.25 32.31
C ASN A 344 3.52 -0.83 32.56
N VAL A 345 3.84 -2.11 32.36
CA VAL A 345 2.87 -3.23 32.52
C VAL A 345 2.18 -3.17 33.88
N LYS A 346 2.92 -2.98 34.97
CA LYS A 346 2.33 -2.95 36.32
C LYS A 346 1.26 -1.87 36.46
N ARG A 347 1.54 -0.65 35.96
CA ARG A 347 0.58 0.45 35.99
C ARG A 347 -0.64 0.16 35.11
N LEU A 348 -0.45 -0.51 33.97
CA LEU A 348 -1.55 -0.94 33.11
C LEU A 348 -2.43 -2.01 33.76
N GLU A 349 -1.84 -2.95 34.50
CA GLU A 349 -2.57 -3.95 35.30
C GLU A 349 -3.43 -3.28 36.38
N GLU A 350 -2.88 -2.31 37.10
CA GLU A 350 -3.62 -1.53 38.11
C GLU A 350 -4.81 -0.78 37.48
N LEU A 351 -4.61 -0.15 36.32
CA LEU A 351 -5.68 0.52 35.57
C LEU A 351 -6.73 -0.47 35.07
N LYS A 352 -6.30 -1.64 34.59
CA LYS A 352 -7.19 -2.72 34.14
C LYS A 352 -8.09 -3.18 35.29
N HIS A 353 -7.52 -3.42 36.48
CA HIS A 353 -8.30 -3.78 37.67
C HIS A 353 -9.27 -2.69 38.12
N LYS A 354 -8.88 -1.42 37.98
CA LYS A 354 -9.73 -0.29 38.37
C LYS A 354 -10.91 -0.08 37.43
N TYR A 355 -10.70 -0.14 36.12
CA TYR A 355 -11.67 0.27 35.11
C TYR A 355 -12.35 -0.89 34.36
N ASP A 356 -11.76 -2.09 34.38
CA ASP A 356 -12.32 -3.29 33.78
C ASP A 356 -12.07 -4.54 34.66
N PRO A 357 -12.58 -4.54 35.92
CA PRO A 357 -12.34 -5.60 36.89
C PRO A 357 -12.85 -6.97 36.44
N ASP A 358 -13.91 -6.99 35.63
CA ASP A 358 -14.52 -8.20 35.09
C ASP A 358 -13.88 -8.65 33.76
N ASN A 359 -12.87 -7.91 33.29
CA ASN A 359 -12.14 -8.17 32.05
C ASN A 359 -13.06 -8.31 30.82
N LEU A 360 -14.06 -7.43 30.72
CA LEU A 360 -14.98 -7.34 29.59
C LEU A 360 -14.20 -7.10 28.27
N PHE A 361 -13.16 -6.28 28.31
CA PHE A 361 -12.28 -6.00 27.18
C PHE A 361 -11.06 -6.93 27.19
N SER A 362 -11.28 -8.20 26.89
CA SER A 362 -10.25 -9.25 26.96
C SER A 362 -9.51 -9.53 25.64
N HIS A 363 -9.84 -8.83 24.55
CA HIS A 363 -9.24 -9.03 23.22
C HIS A 363 -8.27 -7.89 22.88
N GLY A 364 -7.00 -8.24 22.63
CA GLY A 364 -5.86 -7.34 22.43
C GLY A 364 -4.54 -8.12 22.54
N THR A 365 -3.40 -7.47 22.76
CA THR A 365 -2.16 -8.14 23.17
C THR A 365 -2.39 -8.79 24.52
N SER A 366 -2.87 -10.02 24.49
CA SER A 366 -3.41 -10.73 25.63
C SER A 366 -2.27 -11.16 26.53
N ASN A 367 -1.90 -10.28 27.47
CA ASN A 367 -1.50 -10.80 28.76
C ASN A 367 -2.75 -11.35 29.45
N ARG A 368 -2.56 -12.51 30.06
CA ARG A 368 -3.42 -13.05 31.10
C ARG A 368 -3.42 -12.05 32.26
N TYR A 369 -4.24 -11.01 32.17
CA TYR A 369 -4.52 -10.11 33.28
C TYR A 369 -5.37 -10.92 34.28
N ASN A 370 -4.70 -11.66 35.17
CA ASN A 370 -5.25 -12.45 36.28
C ASN A 370 -6.33 -13.50 35.94
N LYS A 371 -5.99 -14.79 36.10
CA LYS A 371 -6.96 -15.72 36.69
C LYS A 371 -7.32 -15.13 38.07
N PRO A 372 -8.61 -14.98 38.43
CA PRO A 372 -8.94 -14.52 39.77
C PRO A 372 -8.32 -15.47 40.78
N ALA A 373 -7.60 -14.91 41.76
CA ALA A 373 -7.21 -15.66 42.95
C ALA A 373 -8.50 -16.20 43.57
N CYS A 374 -8.55 -17.53 43.69
CA CYS A 374 -9.65 -18.22 44.37
C CYS A 374 -9.87 -17.55 45.75
N PRO A 375 -11.09 -17.17 46.13
CA PRO A 375 -11.33 -16.58 47.44
C PRO A 375 -10.92 -17.59 48.50
N THR A 376 -9.91 -17.23 49.30
CA THR A 376 -9.54 -17.97 50.50
C THR A 376 -10.66 -17.85 51.51
N LYS A 377 -11.54 -18.87 51.53
CA LYS A 377 -12.27 -19.44 52.68
C LYS A 377 -13.63 -19.98 52.22
N ILE A 378 -13.75 -21.29 51.98
CA ILE A 378 -14.90 -22.09 52.43
C ILE A 378 -14.38 -23.46 52.86
N SER A 379 -14.66 -23.80 54.11
CA SER A 379 -14.46 -25.09 54.73
C SER A 379 -15.51 -26.09 54.24
N SER A 380 -15.07 -27.20 53.65
CA SER A 380 -15.52 -28.58 53.95
C SER A 380 -15.17 -29.52 52.81
N LYS A 381 -14.72 -30.73 53.17
CA LYS A 381 -14.39 -31.82 52.27
C LYS A 381 -15.68 -32.42 51.68
N SER A 382 -15.99 -32.19 50.40
CA SER A 382 -16.90 -33.09 49.67
C SER A 382 -16.76 -33.14 48.14
N ASP A 383 -16.22 -32.14 47.42
CA ASP A 383 -16.38 -32.12 45.96
C ASP A 383 -15.08 -32.15 45.14
N ALA A 384 -14.15 -33.04 45.51
CA ALA A 384 -12.95 -33.33 44.72
C ALA A 384 -13.18 -34.49 43.73
N ARG A 385 -14.15 -34.37 42.79
CA ARG A 385 -14.18 -35.27 41.61
C ARG A 385 -15.00 -34.82 40.38
N ALA A 386 -15.40 -33.55 40.25
CA ALA A 386 -16.17 -33.10 39.09
C ALA A 386 -15.70 -31.74 38.55
N CYS A 387 -14.50 -31.67 37.97
CA CYS A 387 -14.05 -30.52 37.16
C CYS A 387 -12.90 -30.95 36.23
N ASN A 388 -13.22 -31.80 35.24
CA ASN A 388 -12.36 -31.97 34.07
C ASN A 388 -13.23 -32.39 32.88
N SER A 389 -13.87 -31.40 32.25
CA SER A 389 -14.47 -31.38 30.90
C SER A 389 -15.73 -30.50 30.90
N SER A 390 -15.64 -29.27 30.36
CA SER A 390 -16.81 -28.56 29.76
C SER A 390 -16.55 -27.12 29.28
N SER A 391 -15.39 -26.48 29.49
CA SER A 391 -15.26 -25.05 29.18
C SER A 391 -14.61 -24.67 27.84
N SER A 392 -14.15 -25.62 27.00
CA SER A 392 -13.57 -25.29 25.67
C SER A 392 -14.54 -25.46 24.50
N LYS A 393 -15.60 -26.26 24.62
CA LYS A 393 -16.53 -26.50 23.50
C LYS A 393 -17.56 -25.39 23.31
N ALA A 394 -18.08 -24.80 24.38
CA ALA A 394 -19.16 -23.80 24.28
C ALA A 394 -18.72 -22.46 23.65
N GLY A 395 -17.46 -22.05 23.84
CA GLY A 395 -16.91 -20.82 23.25
C GLY A 395 -16.58 -20.98 21.75
N ASP A 396 -16.05 -22.13 21.37
CA ASP A 396 -15.78 -22.46 19.96
C ASP A 396 -17.07 -22.70 19.18
N GLU A 397 -18.10 -23.32 19.78
CA GLU A 397 -19.43 -23.47 19.16
C GLU A 397 -20.16 -22.13 18.99
N ALA A 398 -20.03 -21.19 19.93
CA ALA A 398 -20.62 -19.85 19.81
C ALA A 398 -19.92 -18.99 18.73
N ARG A 399 -18.59 -19.11 18.59
CA ARG A 399 -17.79 -18.37 17.59
C ARG A 399 -17.95 -18.98 16.20
N ALA A 400 -18.00 -20.30 16.09
CA ALA A 400 -18.38 -21.02 14.87
C ALA A 400 -19.83 -20.71 14.47
N GLY A 401 -20.75 -20.62 15.43
CA GLY A 401 -22.15 -20.24 15.19
C GLY A 401 -22.31 -18.81 14.66
N ARG A 402 -21.51 -17.84 15.15
CA ARG A 402 -21.54 -16.45 14.68
C ARG A 402 -20.89 -16.28 13.30
N ALA A 403 -19.85 -17.06 12.99
CA ALA A 403 -19.24 -17.12 11.67
C ALA A 403 -20.17 -17.81 10.65
N GLN A 404 -20.79 -18.95 11.03
CA GLN A 404 -21.82 -19.61 10.23
C GLN A 404 -23.06 -18.74 10.03
N SER A 405 -23.45 -17.93 11.02
CA SER A 405 -24.54 -16.95 10.90
C SER A 405 -24.23 -15.90 9.83
N LYS A 406 -23.03 -15.31 9.82
CA LYS A 406 -22.63 -14.31 8.82
C LYS A 406 -22.48 -14.90 7.41
N ILE A 407 -21.96 -16.12 7.30
CA ILE A 407 -21.88 -16.84 6.02
C ILE A 407 -23.29 -17.15 5.52
N ARG A 408 -24.18 -17.70 6.36
CA ARG A 408 -25.60 -17.92 6.01
C ARG A 408 -26.31 -16.65 5.61
N GLU A 409 -26.07 -15.53 6.29
CA GLU A 409 -26.67 -14.24 5.96
C GLU A 409 -26.17 -13.72 4.61
N THR A 410 -24.88 -13.89 4.31
CA THR A 410 -24.28 -13.51 3.01
C THR A 410 -24.77 -14.40 1.87
N ASP A 411 -24.88 -15.70 2.11
CA ASP A 411 -25.41 -16.68 1.15
C ASP A 411 -26.89 -16.46 0.89
N GLN A 412 -27.68 -16.18 1.93
CA GLN A 412 -29.10 -15.80 1.79
C GLN A 412 -29.26 -14.50 1.01
N ARG A 413 -28.42 -13.49 1.27
CA ARG A 413 -28.43 -12.21 0.52
C ARG A 413 -28.11 -12.44 -0.95
N SER A 414 -27.05 -13.17 -1.26
CA SER A 414 -26.65 -13.51 -2.64
C SER A 414 -27.71 -14.37 -3.36
N SER A 415 -28.36 -15.28 -2.63
CA SER A 415 -29.45 -16.10 -3.17
C SER A 415 -30.70 -15.26 -3.49
N ILE A 416 -31.08 -14.33 -2.63
CA ILE A 416 -32.22 -13.41 -2.89
C ILE A 416 -31.89 -12.52 -4.10
N LEU A 417 -30.69 -11.93 -4.15
CA LEU A 417 -30.28 -11.04 -5.23
C LEU A 417 -30.25 -11.76 -6.59
N SER A 418 -29.78 -13.01 -6.66
CA SER A 418 -29.79 -13.79 -7.91
C SER A 418 -31.19 -14.21 -8.37
N GLN A 419 -32.16 -14.30 -7.46
CA GLN A 419 -33.56 -14.57 -7.79
C GLN A 419 -34.30 -13.33 -8.29
N ILE A 420 -33.94 -12.13 -7.81
CA ILE A 420 -34.65 -10.88 -8.14
C ILE A 420 -34.00 -10.06 -9.24
N LEU A 421 -32.73 -10.27 -9.57
CA LEU A 421 -32.02 -9.54 -10.62
C LEU A 421 -31.94 -10.34 -11.93
N LEU A 422 -32.00 -9.64 -13.07
CA LEU A 422 -31.50 -10.16 -14.33
C LEU A 422 -29.96 -10.08 -14.39
N PRO A 423 -29.28 -10.91 -15.21
CA PRO A 423 -27.82 -10.94 -15.30
C PRO A 423 -27.17 -9.58 -15.54
N GLU A 424 -27.78 -8.75 -16.38
CA GLU A 424 -27.29 -7.42 -16.75
C GLU A 424 -27.39 -6.44 -15.57
N ALA A 425 -28.46 -6.55 -14.77
CA ALA A 425 -28.63 -5.76 -13.56
C ALA A 425 -27.65 -6.19 -12.45
N ALA A 426 -27.37 -7.49 -12.33
CA ALA A 426 -26.37 -8.02 -11.41
C ALA A 426 -24.95 -7.55 -11.77
N ASP A 427 -24.60 -7.58 -13.06
CA ASP A 427 -23.31 -7.07 -13.54
C ASP A 427 -23.16 -5.56 -13.29
N ARG A 428 -24.22 -4.78 -13.52
CA ARG A 428 -24.23 -3.34 -13.23
C ARG A 428 -24.04 -3.06 -11.74
N LEU A 429 -24.69 -3.83 -10.86
CA LEU A 429 -24.53 -3.71 -9.41
C LEU A 429 -23.10 -4.05 -8.98
N GLY A 430 -22.48 -5.06 -9.61
CA GLY A 430 -21.06 -5.38 -9.45
C GLY A 430 -20.14 -4.22 -9.84
N ARG A 431 -20.39 -3.58 -11.00
CA ARG A 431 -19.66 -2.39 -11.44
C ARG A 431 -19.81 -1.21 -10.48
N ILE A 432 -20.98 -1.01 -9.88
CA ILE A 432 -21.20 0.05 -8.87
C ILE A 432 -20.43 -0.25 -7.60
N ARG A 433 -20.40 -1.52 -7.16
CA ARG A 433 -19.65 -1.97 -5.98
C ARG A 433 -18.15 -1.71 -6.12
N LEU A 434 -17.59 -1.86 -7.32
CA LEU A 434 -16.17 -1.55 -7.61
C LEU A 434 -15.83 -0.05 -7.48
N VAL A 435 -16.80 0.84 -7.72
CA VAL A 435 -16.59 2.30 -7.64
C VAL A 435 -16.89 2.82 -6.23
N LYS A 436 -17.96 2.33 -5.58
CA LYS A 436 -18.37 2.77 -4.24
C LYS A 436 -19.20 1.69 -3.53
N GLU A 437 -18.57 0.93 -2.64
CA GLU A 437 -19.16 -0.22 -1.96
C GLU A 437 -20.38 0.12 -1.08
N SER A 438 -20.35 1.25 -0.36
CA SER A 438 -21.48 1.70 0.47
C SER A 438 -22.74 1.92 -0.36
N ARG A 439 -22.60 2.51 -1.55
CA ARG A 439 -23.72 2.76 -2.47
C ARG A 439 -24.33 1.46 -3.00
N ALA A 440 -23.50 0.48 -3.34
CA ALA A 440 -23.99 -0.84 -3.75
C ALA A 440 -24.75 -1.55 -2.61
N THR A 441 -24.25 -1.41 -1.38
CA THR A 441 -24.87 -2.02 -0.18
C THR A 441 -26.24 -1.42 0.11
N ASP A 442 -26.42 -0.10 -0.04
CA ASP A 442 -27.71 0.58 0.13
C ASP A 442 -28.74 0.12 -0.91
N ILE A 443 -28.30 -0.05 -2.17
CA ILE A 443 -29.13 -0.54 -3.27
C ILE A 443 -29.57 -1.99 -3.01
N GLU A 444 -28.66 -2.86 -2.59
CA GLU A 444 -28.98 -4.24 -2.22
C GLU A 444 -29.98 -4.32 -1.08
N ASN A 445 -29.78 -3.51 -0.02
CA ASN A 445 -30.71 -3.46 1.11
C ASN A 445 -32.12 -3.04 0.65
N ARG A 446 -32.21 -2.06 -0.25
CA ARG A 446 -33.50 -1.60 -0.80
C ARG A 446 -34.15 -2.64 -1.71
N LEU A 447 -33.38 -3.31 -2.57
CA LEU A 447 -33.88 -4.39 -3.42
C LEU A 447 -34.40 -5.58 -2.61
N ILE A 448 -33.66 -5.98 -1.57
CA ILE A 448 -34.06 -7.05 -0.66
C ILE A 448 -35.32 -6.65 0.13
N MET A 449 -35.42 -5.38 0.55
CA MET A 449 -36.62 -4.85 1.20
C MET A 449 -37.83 -4.92 0.27
N LEU A 450 -37.72 -4.42 -0.96
CA LEU A 450 -38.79 -4.44 -1.97
C LEU A 450 -39.24 -5.87 -2.32
N ALA A 451 -38.27 -6.81 -2.35
CA ALA A 451 -38.55 -8.24 -2.53
C ALA A 451 -39.34 -8.81 -1.34
N ARG A 452 -38.93 -8.50 -0.11
CA ARG A 452 -39.59 -8.98 1.13
C ARG A 452 -40.98 -8.40 1.34
N THR A 453 -41.22 -7.16 0.89
CA THR A 453 -42.53 -6.51 0.97
C THR A 453 -43.47 -6.88 -0.18
N GLY A 454 -43.06 -7.78 -1.09
CA GLY A 454 -43.87 -8.22 -2.24
C GLY A 454 -44.14 -7.13 -3.28
N GLN A 455 -43.33 -6.07 -3.29
CA GLN A 455 -43.49 -4.94 -4.22
C GLN A 455 -42.79 -5.19 -5.56
N LEU A 456 -41.94 -6.21 -5.65
CA LEU A 456 -41.36 -6.69 -6.90
C LEU A 456 -42.27 -7.75 -7.55
N ARG A 457 -42.95 -7.36 -8.64
CA ARG A 457 -43.80 -8.27 -9.44
C ARG A 457 -43.02 -9.06 -10.49
N GLN A 458 -41.81 -8.63 -10.83
CA GLN A 458 -40.94 -9.24 -11.84
C GLN A 458 -39.46 -9.03 -11.48
N LYS A 459 -38.56 -9.76 -12.15
CA LYS A 459 -37.11 -9.56 -12.00
C LYS A 459 -36.72 -8.15 -12.46
N VAL A 460 -35.81 -7.54 -11.72
CA VAL A 460 -35.32 -6.17 -11.94
C VAL A 460 -34.35 -6.15 -13.12
N THR A 461 -34.65 -5.31 -14.11
CA THR A 461 -33.79 -5.05 -15.26
C THR A 461 -32.72 -3.98 -14.94
N GLU A 462 -31.75 -3.79 -15.83
CA GLU A 462 -30.73 -2.75 -15.67
C GLU A 462 -31.36 -1.34 -15.63
N GLU A 463 -32.41 -1.11 -16.43
CA GLU A 463 -33.16 0.15 -16.53
C GLU A 463 -33.90 0.45 -15.22
N GLN A 464 -34.58 -0.55 -14.66
CA GLN A 464 -35.24 -0.42 -13.36
C GLN A 464 -34.24 -0.22 -12.22
N LEU A 465 -33.05 -0.83 -12.31
CA LEU A 465 -31.96 -0.59 -11.37
C LEU A 465 -31.45 0.86 -11.46
N LYS A 466 -31.38 1.44 -12.67
CA LYS A 466 -31.04 2.86 -12.90
C LYS A 466 -32.09 3.82 -12.35
N GLU A 467 -33.37 3.48 -12.42
CA GLU A 467 -34.45 4.26 -11.81
C GLU A 467 -34.37 4.25 -10.27
N ILE A 468 -34.11 3.08 -9.67
CA ILE A 468 -33.89 2.95 -8.22
C ILE A 468 -32.64 3.75 -7.78
N LEU A 469 -31.60 3.78 -8.61
CA LEU A 469 -30.40 4.59 -8.41
C LEU A 469 -30.69 6.10 -8.43
N GLY A 470 -31.55 6.56 -9.34
CA GLY A 470 -32.00 7.95 -9.40
C GLY A 470 -32.78 8.34 -8.14
N ALA A 471 -33.72 7.51 -7.72
CA ALA A 471 -34.53 7.74 -6.52
C ALA A 471 -33.72 7.71 -5.20
N VAL A 472 -32.62 6.97 -5.14
CA VAL A 472 -31.69 6.98 -3.99
C VAL A 472 -30.82 8.24 -3.99
N ALA A 473 -30.40 8.73 -5.16
CA ALA A 473 -29.64 9.97 -5.28
C ALA A 473 -30.48 11.20 -4.90
N GLU A 474 -31.73 11.28 -5.36
CA GLU A 474 -32.66 12.37 -5.00
C GLU A 474 -33.05 12.36 -3.51
N ALA A 475 -33.09 11.18 -2.87
CA ALA A 475 -33.31 11.06 -1.44
C ALA A 475 -32.09 11.51 -0.61
N GLN A 476 -30.87 11.26 -1.10
CA GLN A 476 -29.64 11.73 -0.47
C GLN A 476 -29.44 13.25 -0.62
N GLU A 477 -29.81 13.85 -1.76
CA GLU A 477 -29.76 15.31 -1.94
C GLU A 477 -30.77 16.06 -1.04
N LYS A 478 -31.87 15.41 -0.63
CA LYS A 478 -32.82 15.98 0.35
C LYS A 478 -32.38 15.88 1.81
N ASP A 479 -31.47 14.95 2.13
CA ASP A 479 -30.93 14.74 3.49
C ASP A 479 -29.66 15.57 3.77
N GLU A 480 -29.07 16.23 2.76
CA GLU A 480 -28.05 17.25 2.96
C GLU A 480 -28.67 18.57 3.46
N GLN A 481 -29.33 18.54 4.62
CA GLN A 481 -29.57 19.76 5.38
C GLN A 481 -28.24 20.27 5.96
N LYS A 482 -27.84 21.44 5.48
CA LYS A 482 -26.73 22.28 5.93
C LYS A 482 -26.55 22.20 7.45
N ILE A 483 -25.52 21.48 7.90
CA ILE A 483 -25.11 21.47 9.32
C ILE A 483 -24.54 22.87 9.63
N VAL A 484 -25.37 23.74 10.19
CA VAL A 484 -24.94 24.99 10.80
C VAL A 484 -24.57 24.67 12.24
N VAL A 485 -23.27 24.62 12.54
CA VAL A 485 -22.76 24.48 13.90
C VAL A 485 -22.94 25.82 14.61
N ASN A 486 -24.04 25.99 15.35
CA ASN A 486 -24.15 27.03 16.36
C ASN A 486 -23.44 26.57 17.64
N ARG A 487 -22.26 27.13 17.91
CA ARG A 487 -21.59 26.97 19.20
C ARG A 487 -22.39 27.73 20.25
N ARG A 488 -22.91 27.03 21.27
CA ARG A 488 -23.39 27.67 22.50
C ARG A 488 -22.18 28.18 23.26
N GLY A 489 -22.15 29.50 23.48
CA GLY A 489 -21.29 30.14 24.47
C GLY A 489 -21.77 29.85 25.89
N GLY A 490 -20.81 29.82 26.81
CA GLY A 490 -20.96 29.50 28.23
C GLY A 490 -19.85 28.51 28.58
N GLY A 491 -18.75 28.88 29.21
CA GLY A 491 -18.43 30.08 29.96
C GLY A 491 -17.36 29.62 30.95
N TRP A 492 -16.11 29.93 30.65
CA TRP A 492 -14.99 29.87 31.57
C TRP A 492 -14.18 31.12 31.25
N ASP A 493 -14.25 32.05 32.18
CA ASP A 493 -13.62 33.37 32.13
C ASP A 493 -12.09 33.23 32.04
N ASP A 494 -11.54 34.02 31.12
CA ASP A 494 -10.35 34.85 31.19
C ASP A 494 -9.21 34.44 32.14
N ASP A 495 -8.08 34.07 31.53
CA ASP A 495 -6.73 34.57 31.86
C ASP A 495 -5.80 34.21 30.67
N ASP A 496 -6.06 34.84 29.51
CA ASP A 496 -5.15 34.84 28.35
C ASP A 496 -4.21 36.06 28.48
N ASP A 497 -3.12 35.93 29.21
CA ASP A 497 -1.97 36.87 29.15
C ASP A 497 -0.58 36.19 29.27
N GLU A 498 -0.48 34.85 29.35
CA GLU A 498 0.83 34.15 29.48
C GLU A 498 1.28 33.35 28.24
N LEU A 499 0.52 33.33 27.13
CA LEU A 499 0.83 32.51 25.96
C LEU A 499 1.62 33.21 24.84
N GLU A 500 1.82 34.53 24.89
CA GLU A 500 2.65 35.26 23.91
C GLU A 500 4.15 35.32 24.27
N GLU A 501 4.54 35.03 25.51
CA GLU A 501 5.95 35.11 25.95
C GLU A 501 6.75 33.82 25.68
N LEU A 502 6.09 32.68 25.42
CA LEU A 502 6.74 31.38 25.18
C LEU A 502 7.09 31.07 23.71
N MET A 503 6.77 31.97 22.76
CA MET A 503 7.13 31.82 21.34
C MET A 503 8.26 32.75 20.87
N LYS A 504 9.02 33.36 21.79
CA LYS A 504 10.19 34.19 21.45
C LYS A 504 11.55 33.64 21.85
N GLU A 505 11.65 32.45 22.45
CA GLU A 505 12.94 31.76 22.63
C GLU A 505 12.80 30.25 22.41
N VAL A 506 12.82 29.80 21.15
CA VAL A 506 13.48 28.56 20.65
C VAL A 506 13.78 28.73 19.17
#